data_AF-A0A1F7XBI1-F1
#
_entry.id   AF-A0A1F7XBI1-F1
#
_cell.length_a   1.000
_cell.length_b   1.000
_cell.length_c   1.000
_cell.angle_alpha   90.00
_cell.angle_beta   90.00
_cell.angle_gamma   90.00
#
_symmetry.space_group_name_H-M   'P 1'
#
loop_
_entity.id
_entity.type
_entity.pdbx_description
1 polymer ?
#
loop_
_entity_poly.entity_id
_entity_poly.type
_entity_poly.pdbx_seq_one_letter_code
_entity_poly.pdbx_strand_id
1 'polypeptide(L)'
;MGKHYPAYHCARRHKYYQISLAKFNETITNFAANLRFSIIFRERFKLVVLEEWQKRRETARDDSISAEQRVLGLKEESKLIVEKVKILTSEVAIGEMEAELDRIESETPQAIQFRDKKRN
;
A
#
# COMPACT_ATOMS: atom_id res chain seq x y z
N MET A 1 3.44 39.80 -14.27
CA MET A 1 3.24 38.37 -13.99
C MET A 1 1.92 37.93 -14.58
N GLY A 2 1.93 37.03 -15.57
CA GLY A 2 0.71 36.61 -16.30
C GLY A 2 -0.06 35.54 -15.54
N LYS A 3 -1.38 35.70 -15.38
CA LYS A 3 -2.27 34.66 -14.84
C LYS A 3 -2.37 33.53 -15.88
N HIS A 4 -1.84 32.35 -15.55
CA HIS A 4 -2.08 31.13 -16.33
C HIS A 4 -3.48 30.60 -16.05
N TYR A 5 -4.31 30.51 -17.09
CA TYR A 5 -5.64 29.90 -17.01
C TYR A 5 -5.55 28.45 -17.49
N PRO A 6 -5.83 27.45 -16.63
CA PRO A 6 -5.73 26.05 -17.01
C PRO A 6 -6.80 25.70 -18.04
N ALA A 7 -6.42 24.93 -19.05
CA ALA A 7 -7.29 24.51 -20.13
C ALA A 7 -6.90 23.15 -20.69
N TYR A 8 -7.90 22.40 -21.15
CA TYR A 8 -7.68 21.17 -21.90
C TYR A 8 -7.49 21.50 -23.38
N HIS A 9 -6.51 20.84 -23.99
CA HIS A 9 -6.20 20.94 -25.42
C HIS A 9 -6.28 19.55 -26.06
N CYS A 10 -6.58 19.51 -27.36
CA CYS A 10 -6.56 18.25 -28.10
C CYS A 10 -5.11 17.79 -28.30
N ALA A 11 -4.80 16.55 -27.92
CA ALA A 11 -3.47 15.94 -28.09
C ALA A 11 -3.02 15.84 -29.57
N ARG A 12 -3.95 15.95 -30.53
CA ARG A 12 -3.68 15.90 -31.97
C ARG A 12 -3.17 17.24 -32.56
N ARG A 13 -2.68 18.16 -31.72
CA ARG A 13 -2.07 19.45 -32.13
C ARG A 13 -2.97 20.37 -32.96
N HIS A 14 -4.29 20.30 -32.80
CA HIS A 14 -5.18 21.31 -33.37
C HIS A 14 -4.88 22.68 -32.74
N LYS A 15 -4.49 23.67 -33.55
CA LYS A 15 -4.03 24.99 -33.09
C LYS A 15 -5.13 25.83 -32.38
N TYR A 16 -6.41 25.50 -32.56
CA TYR A 16 -7.51 26.41 -32.23
C TYR A 16 -8.60 25.82 -31.32
N TYR A 17 -8.46 24.58 -30.85
CA TYR A 17 -9.46 23.98 -29.96
C TYR A 17 -8.92 23.82 -28.54
N GLN A 18 -9.40 24.69 -27.65
CA GLN A 18 -9.05 24.73 -26.24
C GLN A 18 -10.34 24.99 -25.45
N ILE A 19 -10.57 24.20 -24.40
CA ILE A 19 -11.68 24.41 -23.45
C ILE A 19 -11.06 24.72 -22.09
N SER A 20 -11.59 25.73 -21.39
CA SER A 20 -11.13 26.02 -20.03
C SER A 20 -11.37 24.81 -19.11
N LEU A 21 -10.46 24.57 -18.16
CA LEU A 21 -10.57 23.47 -17.20
C LEU A 21 -11.92 23.52 -16.47
N ALA A 22 -12.35 24.73 -16.08
CA ALA A 22 -13.64 24.94 -15.43
C ALA A 22 -14.81 24.45 -16.29
N LYS A 23 -14.84 24.82 -17.59
CA LYS A 23 -15.95 24.43 -18.47
C LYS A 23 -15.96 22.93 -18.76
N PHE A 24 -14.78 22.34 -18.92
CA PHE A 24 -14.65 20.90 -19.09
C PHE A 24 -15.18 20.14 -17.88
N ASN A 25 -14.71 20.50 -16.67
CA ASN A 25 -15.14 19.85 -15.43
C ASN A 25 -16.63 20.02 -15.17
N GLU A 26 -17.18 21.22 -15.41
CA GLU A 26 -18.62 21.48 -15.32
C GLU A 26 -19.39 20.56 -16.27
N THR A 27 -18.95 20.45 -17.53
CA THR A 27 -19.63 19.63 -18.55
C THR A 27 -19.66 18.15 -18.15
N ILE A 28 -18.53 17.61 -17.71
CA ILE A 28 -18.42 16.22 -17.26
C ILE A 28 -19.27 15.98 -16.00
N THR A 29 -19.21 16.90 -15.04
CA THR A 29 -19.98 16.81 -13.78
C THR A 29 -21.48 16.81 -14.06
N ASN A 30 -21.95 17.74 -14.90
CA ASN A 30 -23.35 17.83 -15.29
C ASN A 30 -23.81 16.60 -16.07
N PHE A 31 -22.98 16.09 -16.99
CA PHE A 31 -23.28 14.85 -17.70
C PHE A 31 -23.44 13.68 -16.72
N ALA A 32 -22.48 13.49 -15.82
CA ALA A 32 -22.49 12.41 -14.84
C ALA A 32 -23.69 12.49 -13.87
N ALA A 33 -24.03 13.69 -13.39
CA ALA A 33 -25.18 13.92 -12.50
C ALA A 33 -26.53 13.56 -13.14
N ASN A 34 -26.61 13.60 -14.46
CA ASN A 34 -27.82 13.26 -15.21
C ASN A 34 -27.91 11.78 -15.57
N LEU A 35 -26.90 10.96 -15.27
CA LEU A 35 -26.98 9.52 -15.47
C LEU A 35 -28.10 8.94 -14.57
N ARG A 36 -28.97 8.13 -15.19
CA ARG A 36 -30.07 7.44 -14.52
C ARG A 36 -29.82 5.94 -14.63
N PHE A 37 -29.72 5.29 -13.48
CA PHE A 37 -29.57 3.84 -13.40
C PHE A 37 -30.86 3.22 -12.87
N SER A 38 -31.19 2.00 -13.28
CA SER A 38 -32.32 1.26 -12.70
C SER A 38 -32.05 0.97 -11.22
N ILE A 39 -33.11 0.79 -10.43
CA ILE A 39 -33.00 0.40 -9.01
C ILE A 39 -32.19 -0.89 -8.88
N ILE A 40 -32.50 -1.89 -9.71
CA ILE A 40 -31.82 -3.19 -9.73
C ILE A 40 -30.31 -3.03 -9.97
N PHE A 41 -29.92 -2.17 -10.93
CA PHE A 41 -28.51 -1.92 -11.19
C PHE A 41 -27.82 -1.28 -9.98
N ARG A 42 -28.44 -0.27 -9.35
CA ARG A 42 -27.86 0.41 -8.19
C ARG A 42 -27.65 -0.54 -7.01
N GLU A 43 -28.63 -1.39 -6.71
CA GLU A 43 -28.52 -2.37 -5.64
C GLU A 43 -27.42 -3.40 -5.95
N ARG A 44 -27.37 -3.93 -7.16
CA ARG A 44 -26.31 -4.87 -7.56
C ARG A 44 -24.93 -4.23 -7.52
N PHE A 45 -24.80 -3.00 -8.00
CA PHE A 45 -23.56 -2.24 -7.95
C PHE A 45 -23.10 -2.02 -6.52
N LYS A 46 -24.00 -1.61 -5.62
CA LYS A 46 -23.71 -1.44 -4.20
C LYS A 46 -23.23 -2.74 -3.56
N LEU A 47 -23.88 -3.87 -3.85
CA LEU A 47 -23.46 -5.16 -3.33
C LEU A 47 -22.05 -5.54 -3.77
N VAL A 48 -21.73 -5.40 -5.07
CA VAL A 48 -20.41 -5.71 -5.62
C VAL A 48 -19.33 -4.81 -5.01
N VAL A 49 -19.61 -3.51 -4.88
CA VAL A 49 -18.67 -2.56 -4.27
C VAL A 49 -18.44 -2.87 -2.79
N LEU A 50 -19.49 -3.22 -2.05
CA LEU A 50 -19.37 -3.59 -0.64
C LEU A 50 -18.59 -4.90 -0.46
N GLU A 51 -18.81 -5.88 -1.32
CA GLU A 51 -18.07 -7.14 -1.32
C GLU A 51 -16.58 -6.91 -1.58
N GLU A 52 -16.26 -6.15 -2.63
CA GLU A 52 -14.87 -5.80 -2.97
C GLU A 52 -14.20 -4.97 -1.87
N TRP A 53 -14.94 -4.02 -1.28
CA TRP A 53 -14.47 -3.24 -0.13
C TRP A 53 -14.16 -4.14 1.07
N GLN A 54 -15.02 -5.11 1.35
CA GLN A 54 -14.81 -6.04 2.45
C GLN A 54 -13.59 -6.93 2.21
N LYS A 55 -13.42 -7.47 1.01
CA LYS A 55 -12.21 -8.22 0.63
C LYS A 55 -10.94 -7.40 0.85
N ARG A 56 -10.90 -6.16 0.33
CA ARG A 56 -9.73 -5.29 0.49
C ARG A 56 -9.43 -4.97 1.95
N ARG A 57 -10.46 -4.78 2.77
CA ARG A 57 -10.33 -4.53 4.21
C ARG A 57 -9.80 -5.74 4.96
N GLU A 58 -10.25 -6.95 4.62
CA GLU A 58 -9.73 -8.20 5.18
C GLU A 58 -8.26 -8.40 4.78
N THR A 59 -7.92 -8.23 3.50
CA THR A 59 -6.52 -8.29 3.03
C THR A 59 -5.64 -7.27 3.74
N ALA A 60 -6.07 -6.02 3.89
CA ALA A 60 -5.30 -5.00 4.59
C ALA A 60 -5.07 -5.35 6.07
N ARG A 61 -6.07 -5.95 6.74
CA ARG A 61 -5.93 -6.44 8.11
C ARG A 61 -4.91 -7.57 8.18
N ASP A 62 -5.03 -8.56 7.31
CA ASP A 62 -4.18 -9.75 7.32
C ASP A 62 -2.72 -9.40 6.96
N ASP A 63 -2.51 -8.46 6.04
CA ASP A 63 -1.20 -7.85 5.74
C ASP A 63 -0.58 -7.20 6.98
N SER A 64 -1.38 -6.45 7.75
CA SER A 64 -0.93 -5.77 8.97
C SER A 64 -0.52 -6.79 10.04
N ILE A 65 -1.31 -7.84 10.22
CA ILE A 65 -1.01 -8.94 11.17
C ILE A 65 0.27 -9.67 10.75
N SER A 66 0.39 -10.03 9.47
CA SER A 66 1.57 -10.71 8.91
C SER A 66 2.85 -9.88 9.10
N ALA A 67 2.78 -8.56 8.87
CA ALA A 67 3.91 -7.66 9.07
C ALA A 67 4.35 -7.59 10.55
N GLU A 68 3.42 -7.56 11.49
CA GLU A 68 3.74 -7.62 12.92
C GLU A 68 4.34 -8.98 13.31
N GLN A 69 3.75 -10.09 12.83
CA GLN A 69 4.27 -11.43 13.08
C GLN A 69 5.71 -11.62 12.57
N ARG A 70 6.04 -11.06 11.40
CA ARG A 70 7.42 -11.09 10.89
C ARG A 70 8.40 -10.39 11.84
N VAL A 71 8.04 -9.21 12.35
CA VAL A 71 8.89 -8.46 13.29
C VAL A 71 9.06 -9.23 14.61
N LEU A 72 7.99 -9.83 15.12
CA LEU A 72 8.04 -10.64 16.34
C LEU A 72 8.91 -11.88 16.15
N GLY A 73 8.75 -12.58 15.02
CA GLY A 73 9.55 -13.77 14.69
C GLY A 73 11.05 -13.47 14.63
N LEU A 74 11.46 -12.40 13.92
CA LEU A 74 12.87 -11.99 13.86
C LEU A 74 13.45 -11.67 15.25
N LYS A 75 12.67 -11.01 16.12
CA LYS A 75 13.11 -10.72 17.49
C LYS A 75 13.25 -11.96 18.36
N GLU A 76 12.32 -12.89 18.23
CA GLU A 76 12.37 -14.16 18.96
C GLU A 76 13.54 -15.02 18.50
N GLU A 77 13.77 -15.09 17.19
CA GLU A 77 14.90 -15.80 16.60
C GLU A 77 16.25 -15.22 17.04
N SER A 78 16.40 -13.90 16.98
CA SER A 78 17.59 -13.19 17.51
C SER A 78 17.85 -13.54 18.99
N LYS A 79 16.80 -13.52 19.82
CA LYS A 79 16.92 -13.89 21.24
C LYS A 79 17.38 -15.33 21.42
N LEU A 80 16.80 -16.28 20.67
CA LEU A 80 17.16 -17.69 20.74
C LEU A 80 18.61 -17.93 20.29
N ILE A 81 19.09 -17.21 19.28
CA ILE A 81 20.48 -17.29 18.81
C ILE A 81 21.42 -16.82 19.92
N VAL A 82 21.15 -15.67 20.54
CA VAL A 82 21.96 -15.15 21.66
C VAL A 82 22.00 -16.14 22.83
N GLU A 83 20.87 -16.79 23.14
CA GLU A 83 20.82 -17.82 24.18
C GLU A 83 21.64 -19.06 23.82
N LYS A 84 21.64 -19.48 22.55
CA LYS A 84 22.42 -20.63 22.07
C LYS A 84 23.92 -20.34 22.06
N VAL A 85 24.34 -19.16 21.60
CA VAL A 85 25.77 -18.77 21.57
C VAL A 85 26.38 -18.85 22.97
N LYS A 86 25.64 -18.49 24.03
CA LYS A 86 26.11 -18.56 25.42
C LYS A 86 26.43 -19.96 25.93
N ILE A 87 25.86 -21.00 25.33
CA ILE A 87 25.99 -22.39 25.79
C ILE A 87 26.84 -23.26 24.85
N LEU A 88 27.20 -22.74 23.67
CA LEU A 88 28.01 -23.45 22.69
C LEU A 88 29.49 -23.36 23.01
N THR A 89 30.22 -24.40 22.61
CA THR A 89 31.67 -24.51 22.79
C THR A 89 32.41 -24.64 21.46
N SER A 90 31.70 -24.94 20.37
CA SER A 90 32.29 -25.03 19.03
C SER A 90 32.41 -23.63 18.42
N GLU A 91 33.63 -23.18 18.18
CA GLU A 91 33.92 -21.88 17.54
C GLU A 91 33.27 -21.76 16.15
N VAL A 92 33.24 -22.85 15.38
CA VAL A 92 32.58 -22.87 14.07
C VAL A 92 31.07 -22.64 14.20
N ALA A 93 30.42 -23.33 15.14
CA ALA A 93 28.98 -23.16 15.37
C ALA A 93 28.63 -21.78 15.93
N ILE A 94 29.50 -21.21 16.77
CA ILE A 94 29.35 -19.83 17.27
C ILE A 94 29.42 -18.85 16.10
N GLY A 95 30.44 -18.96 15.23
CA GLY A 95 30.59 -18.06 14.09
C GLY A 95 29.42 -18.13 13.10
N GLU A 96 28.85 -19.31 12.86
CA GLU A 96 27.64 -19.45 12.04
C GLU A 96 26.42 -18.77 12.68
N MET A 97 26.27 -18.88 14.00
CA MET A 97 25.18 -18.24 14.75
C MET A 97 25.32 -16.72 14.82
N GLU A 98 26.55 -16.21 14.97
CA GLU A 98 26.82 -14.77 14.92
C GLU A 98 26.51 -14.19 13.53
N ALA A 99 26.91 -14.90 12.47
CA ALA A 99 26.57 -14.48 11.10
C ALA A 99 25.05 -14.47 10.86
N GLU A 100 24.30 -15.41 11.44
CA GLU A 100 22.83 -15.40 11.37
C GLU A 100 22.23 -14.24 12.17
N LEU A 101 22.77 -13.95 13.35
CA LEU A 101 22.34 -12.82 14.16
C LEU A 101 22.53 -11.49 13.40
N ASP A 102 23.68 -11.30 12.76
CA ASP A 102 23.97 -10.11 11.95
C ASP A 102 22.98 -9.95 10.79
N ARG A 103 22.59 -11.06 10.14
CA ARG A 103 21.55 -11.04 9.09
C ARG A 103 20.20 -10.57 9.64
N ILE A 104 19.76 -11.15 10.75
CA ILE A 104 18.49 -10.79 11.40
C ILE A 104 18.49 -9.33 11.86
N GLU A 105 19.60 -8.84 12.41
CA GLU A 105 19.75 -7.44 12.81
C GLU A 105 19.70 -6.48 11.62
N SER A 106 20.23 -6.88 10.46
CA SER A 106 20.12 -6.12 9.21
C SER A 106 18.69 -6.08 8.64
N GLU A 107 17.95 -7.18 8.76
CA GLU A 107 16.58 -7.32 8.23
C GLU A 107 15.53 -6.64 9.11
N THR A 108 15.73 -6.64 10.42
CA THR A 108 14.73 -6.15 11.41
C THR A 108 14.29 -4.70 11.15
N PRO A 109 15.19 -3.72 10.87
CA PRO A 109 14.79 -2.35 10.54
C PRO A 109 13.89 -2.28 9.30
N GLN A 110 14.15 -3.10 8.29
CA GLN A 110 13.35 -3.13 7.06
C GLN A 110 11.95 -3.68 7.33
N ALA A 111 11.86 -4.76 8.13
CA ALA A 111 10.59 -5.33 8.56
C ALA A 111 9.76 -4.34 9.41
N ILE A 112 10.40 -3.59 10.30
CA ILE A 112 9.75 -2.54 11.10
C ILE A 112 9.21 -1.42 10.21
N GLN A 113 10.03 -0.91 9.29
CA GLN A 113 9.57 0.13 8.34
C GLN A 113 8.41 -0.35 7.47
N PHE A 114 8.44 -1.60 7.03
CA PHE A 114 7.36 -2.20 6.25
C PHE A 114 6.06 -2.28 7.08
N ARG A 115 6.14 -2.75 8.32
CA ARG A 115 5.01 -2.81 9.26
C ARG A 115 4.43 -1.42 9.53
N ASP A 116 5.26 -0.42 9.79
CA ASP A 116 4.82 0.93 10.10
C ASP A 116 4.10 1.58 8.91
N LYS A 117 4.53 1.28 7.68
CA LYS A 117 3.82 1.66 6.45
C LYS A 117 2.48 0.97 6.26
N LYS A 118 2.26 -0.20 6.86
CA LYS A 118 1.00 -0.96 6.80
C LYS A 118 0.02 -0.59 7.93
N ARG A 119 0.47 0.15 8.94
CA ARG A 119 -0.35 0.65 10.06
C ARG A 119 -0.93 2.06 9.83
N ASN A 120 -0.21 2.90 9.09
CA ASN A 120 -0.64 4.26 8.71
C ASN A 120 -1.47 4.25 7.43
#